data_AF-A0A9D6QRD3-F1
#
_entry.id   AF-A0A9D6QRD3-F1
#
_cell.length_a   1.000
_cell.length_b   1.000
_cell.length_c   1.000
_cell.angle_alpha   90.00
_cell.angle_beta   90.00
_cell.angle_gamma   90.00
#
_symmetry.space_group_name_H-M   'P 1'
#
loop_
_entity.id
_entity.type
_entity.pdbx_description
1 polymer ?
#
loop_
_entity_poly.entity_id
_entity_poly.type
_entity_poly.pdbx_seq_one_letter_code
_entity_poly.pdbx_strand_id
1 'polypeptide(L)'
;MAQARWSAMVYLGLAVVFAGSFLITWFLPMSEVVKGAAITPGIAALFLAIWQIFRDNEAHKKQIELKEREHFFNLSVTSHMANVAFDKHVAFCEKYLEQVNKGMGKLFSEGPSRSTIDIVRKLNAIRNSYAPWVTADVVEKLQPFEDALWRIGTTSISVDSGADPNLAKRYDEMNIMFLQILKLDSKALKERPGYLERPEIGHDQILIHLQNVLGISELTRLRLAVVKNAIQSIDNT
;
A
#
# COMPACT_ATOMS: atom_id res chain seq x y z
N MET A 1 19.69 -10.51 24.98
CA MET A 1 20.63 -11.15 25.93
C MET A 1 19.96 -11.64 27.21
N ALA A 2 19.00 -10.92 27.82
CA ALA A 2 18.32 -11.38 29.04
C ALA A 2 17.49 -12.67 28.86
N GLN A 3 16.78 -12.81 27.74
CA GLN A 3 15.94 -13.98 27.43
C GLN A 3 16.74 -15.29 27.31
N ALA A 4 17.92 -15.23 26.66
CA ALA A 4 18.82 -16.39 26.51
C ALA A 4 19.46 -16.83 27.83
N ARG A 5 19.75 -15.89 28.74
CA ARG A 5 20.25 -16.21 30.08
C ARG A 5 19.17 -16.87 30.93
N TRP A 6 17.91 -16.44 30.78
CA TRP A 6 16.79 -17.00 31.51
C TRP A 6 16.44 -18.41 31.05
N SER A 7 16.38 -18.67 29.74
CA SER A 7 16.15 -20.03 29.22
C SER A 7 17.28 -20.98 29.63
N ALA A 8 18.55 -20.54 29.57
CA ALA A 8 19.70 -21.32 30.02
C ALA A 8 19.61 -21.72 31.51
N MET A 9 19.16 -20.81 32.39
CA MET A 9 18.97 -21.11 33.81
C MET A 9 17.86 -22.15 34.04
N VAL A 10 16.77 -22.10 33.27
CA VAL A 10 15.67 -23.08 33.40
C VAL A 10 16.10 -24.46 32.89
N TYR A 11 16.83 -24.53 31.76
CA TYR A 11 17.38 -25.81 31.27
C TYR A 11 18.38 -26.42 32.25
N LEU A 12 19.22 -25.59 32.88
CA LEU A 12 20.18 -26.04 33.90
C LEU A 12 19.47 -26.55 35.15
N GLY A 13 18.40 -25.88 35.59
CA GLY A 13 17.54 -26.35 36.68
C GLY A 13 16.88 -27.70 36.40
N LEU A 14 16.31 -27.88 35.20
CA LEU A 14 15.70 -29.16 34.79
C LEU A 14 16.73 -30.29 34.68
N ALA A 15 17.94 -30.00 34.22
CA ALA A 15 19.04 -30.97 34.16
C ALA A 15 19.50 -31.42 35.55
N VAL A 16 19.57 -30.50 36.53
CA VAL A 16 19.90 -30.82 37.93
C VAL A 16 18.83 -31.68 38.57
N VAL A 17 17.54 -31.39 38.35
CA VAL A 17 16.43 -32.20 38.86
C VAL A 17 16.48 -33.62 38.26
N PHE A 18 16.74 -33.73 36.96
CA PHE A 18 16.86 -35.04 36.30
C PHE A 18 18.05 -35.86 36.83
N ALA A 19 19.24 -35.25 36.92
CA ALA A 19 20.44 -35.90 37.44
C ALA A 19 20.29 -36.29 38.94
N GLY A 20 19.66 -35.43 39.74
CA GLY A 20 19.37 -35.69 41.15
C GLY A 20 18.41 -36.87 41.34
N SER A 21 17.31 -36.92 40.58
CA SER A 21 16.38 -38.07 40.60
C SER A 21 17.05 -39.39 40.21
N PHE A 22 18.03 -39.35 39.31
CA PHE A 22 18.77 -40.55 38.89
C PHE A 22 19.83 -40.99 39.92
N LEU A 23 20.53 -40.03 40.54
CA LEU A 23 21.52 -40.32 41.59
C LEU A 23 20.88 -40.89 42.86
N ILE A 24 19.72 -40.36 43.26
CA ILE A 24 18.97 -40.83 44.44
C ILE A 24 18.52 -42.29 44.26
N THR A 25 18.08 -42.66 43.06
CA THR A 25 17.62 -44.02 42.77
C THR A 25 18.77 -45.02 42.63
N TRP A 26 19.96 -44.58 42.23
CA TRP A 26 21.15 -45.41 42.13
C TRP A 26 21.80 -45.69 43.50
N PHE A 27 21.86 -44.71 44.40
CA PHE A 27 22.65 -44.80 45.63
C PHE A 27 21.87 -45.34 46.85
N LEU A 28 20.53 -45.25 46.86
CA LEU A 28 19.71 -45.66 48.01
C LEU A 28 18.99 -46.99 47.73
N PRO A 29 19.21 -48.05 48.56
CA PRO A 29 18.49 -49.31 48.45
C PRO A 29 17.05 -49.14 48.98
N MET A 30 16.16 -48.62 48.14
CA MET A 30 14.75 -48.40 48.45
C MET A 30 13.84 -49.50 47.88
N SER A 31 12.66 -49.67 48.48
CA SER A 31 11.62 -50.59 47.98
C SER A 31 11.11 -50.17 46.60
N GLU A 32 10.62 -51.13 45.81
CA GLU A 32 10.11 -50.97 44.43
C GLU A 32 9.14 -49.78 44.28
N VAL A 33 8.24 -49.59 45.25
CA VAL A 33 7.22 -48.52 45.22
C VAL A 33 7.84 -47.14 45.39
N VAL A 34 8.86 -47.01 46.24
CA VAL A 34 9.54 -45.72 46.51
C VAL A 34 10.47 -45.35 45.34
N LYS A 35 11.06 -46.34 44.66
CA LYS A 35 11.81 -46.11 43.42
C LYS A 35 10.91 -45.51 42.32
N GLY A 36 9.67 -45.99 42.17
CA GLY A 36 8.71 -45.41 41.22
C GLY A 36 8.36 -43.95 41.50
N ALA A 37 8.18 -43.59 42.78
CA ALA A 37 7.92 -42.21 43.21
C ALA A 37 9.14 -41.27 43.05
N ALA A 38 10.36 -41.81 43.14
CA ALA A 38 11.59 -41.03 42.97
C ALA A 38 11.91 -40.68 41.49
N ILE A 39 11.39 -41.46 40.54
CA ILE A 39 11.61 -41.27 39.09
C ILE A 39 10.60 -40.28 38.48
N THR A 40 9.42 -40.13 39.09
CA THR A 40 8.33 -39.28 38.59
C THR A 40 8.75 -37.81 38.37
N PRO A 41 9.52 -37.17 39.27
CA PRO A 41 10.05 -35.83 39.05
C PRO A 41 11.00 -35.73 37.84
N GLY A 42 11.79 -36.78 37.56
CA GLY A 42 12.67 -36.84 36.40
C GLY A 42 11.91 -36.92 35.08
N ILE A 43 10.82 -37.70 35.04
CA ILE A 43 9.93 -37.77 33.86
C ILE A 43 9.20 -36.43 33.65
N ALA A 44 8.70 -35.82 34.72
CA ALA A 44 8.07 -34.49 34.64
C ALA A 44 9.05 -33.42 34.13
N ALA A 45 10.32 -33.46 34.55
CA ALA A 45 11.36 -32.56 34.07
C ALA A 45 11.61 -32.70 32.56
N LEU A 46 11.59 -33.94 32.02
CA LEU A 46 11.70 -34.18 30.58
C LEU A 46 10.50 -33.61 29.82
N PHE A 47 9.27 -33.81 30.30
CA PHE A 47 8.08 -33.23 29.67
C PHE A 47 8.11 -31.70 29.66
N LEU A 48 8.53 -31.08 30.77
CA LEU A 48 8.68 -29.62 30.86
C LEU A 48 9.77 -29.10 29.91
N ALA A 49 10.89 -29.82 29.78
CA ALA A 49 11.95 -29.45 28.85
C ALA A 49 11.46 -29.46 27.39
N ILE A 50 10.69 -30.49 26.99
CA ILE A 50 10.12 -30.58 25.64
C ILE A 50 9.13 -29.44 25.40
N TRP A 51 8.22 -29.18 26.35
CA TRP A 51 7.28 -28.07 26.23
C TRP A 51 7.98 -26.71 26.12
N GLN A 52 9.03 -26.50 26.91
CA GLN A 52 9.83 -25.28 26.86
C GLN A 52 10.55 -25.11 25.52
N ILE A 53 11.09 -26.18 24.93
CA ILE A 53 11.70 -26.15 23.59
C ILE A 53 10.67 -25.73 22.54
N PHE A 54 9.44 -26.26 22.60
CA PHE A 54 8.38 -25.84 21.68
C PHE A 54 8.05 -24.36 21.81
N ARG A 55 7.89 -23.87 23.05
CA ARG A 55 7.59 -22.46 23.31
C ARG A 55 8.71 -21.53 22.83
N ASP A 56 9.96 -21.88 23.11
CA ASP A 56 11.12 -21.08 22.72
C ASP A 56 11.31 -21.09 21.20
N ASN A 57 11.01 -22.21 20.52
CA ASN A 57 11.02 -22.29 19.05
C ASN A 57 9.97 -21.37 18.41
N GLU A 58 8.76 -21.30 18.95
CA GLU A 58 7.74 -20.37 18.43
C GLU A 58 8.13 -18.90 18.66
N ALA A 59 8.65 -18.57 19.84
CA ALA A 59 9.13 -17.23 20.14
C ALA A 59 10.30 -16.84 19.23
N HIS A 60 11.23 -17.77 18.97
CA HIS A 60 12.36 -17.56 18.09
C HIS A 60 11.93 -17.36 16.64
N LYS A 61 11.01 -18.17 16.12
CA LYS A 61 10.44 -18.00 14.77
C LYS A 61 9.81 -16.62 14.60
N LYS A 62 8.99 -16.18 15.56
CA LYS A 62 8.40 -14.83 15.55
C LYS A 62 9.46 -13.74 15.57
N GLN A 63 10.53 -13.90 16.35
CA GLN A 63 11.63 -12.93 16.39
C GLN A 63 12.43 -12.88 15.08
N ILE A 64 12.65 -14.02 14.41
CA ILE A 64 13.29 -14.04 13.09
C ILE A 64 12.42 -13.31 12.08
N GLU A 65 11.11 -13.63 12.03
CA GLU A 65 10.19 -13.01 11.09
C GLU A 65 10.10 -11.49 11.30
N LEU A 66 10.05 -11.03 12.56
CA LEU A 66 10.07 -9.60 12.87
C LEU A 66 11.37 -8.94 12.42
N LYS A 67 12.53 -9.56 12.68
CA LYS A 67 13.83 -9.03 12.26
C LYS A 67 13.98 -9.00 10.74
N GLU A 68 13.51 -10.03 10.05
CA GLU A 68 13.51 -10.06 8.58
C GLU A 68 12.64 -8.93 8.03
N ARG A 69 11.43 -8.74 8.56
CA ARG A 69 10.54 -7.64 8.17
C ARG A 69 11.19 -6.27 8.43
N GLU A 70 11.80 -6.08 9.61
CA GLU A 70 12.53 -4.86 9.94
C GLU A 70 13.73 -4.63 9.03
N HIS A 71 14.49 -5.68 8.70
CA HIS A 71 15.64 -5.60 7.82
C HIS A 71 15.24 -5.28 6.38
N PHE A 72 14.23 -5.97 5.83
CA PHE A 72 13.66 -5.67 4.52
C PHE A 72 13.11 -4.25 4.47
N PHE A 73 12.40 -3.80 5.51
CA PHE A 73 11.90 -2.44 5.59
C PHE A 73 13.04 -1.42 5.61
N ASN A 74 14.05 -1.63 6.46
CA ASN A 74 15.22 -0.76 6.50
C ASN A 74 15.95 -0.73 5.16
N LEU A 75 16.20 -1.86 4.50
CA LEU A 75 16.80 -1.88 3.17
C LEU A 75 15.92 -1.15 2.13
N SER A 76 14.60 -1.32 2.21
CA SER A 76 13.65 -0.69 1.29
C SER A 76 13.46 0.81 1.51
N VAL A 77 13.74 1.32 2.70
CA VAL A 77 13.56 2.75 3.05
C VAL A 77 14.90 3.50 3.11
N THR A 78 15.99 2.83 3.49
CA THR A 78 17.31 3.47 3.67
C THR A 78 18.24 3.29 2.47
N SER A 79 17.93 2.39 1.54
CA SER A 79 18.75 2.26 0.33
C SER A 79 18.68 3.54 -0.50
N HIS A 80 19.84 3.99 -0.97
CA HIS A 80 19.93 5.18 -1.82
C HIS A 80 19.05 5.05 -3.07
N MET A 81 18.95 3.84 -3.63
CA MET A 81 18.11 3.54 -4.79
C MET A 81 16.61 3.69 -4.50
N ALA A 82 16.15 3.32 -3.30
CA ALA A 82 14.75 3.50 -2.92
C ALA A 82 14.39 4.98 -2.76
N ASN A 83 15.25 5.77 -2.11
CA ASN A 83 15.05 7.22 -2.01
C ASN A 83 14.96 7.85 -3.41
N VAL A 84 15.89 7.52 -4.31
CA VAL A 84 15.86 8.01 -5.69
C VAL A 84 14.59 7.56 -6.41
N ALA A 85 14.14 6.31 -6.24
CA ALA A 85 12.91 5.82 -6.85
C ALA A 85 11.67 6.57 -6.35
N PHE A 86 11.56 6.81 -5.03
CA PHE A 86 10.48 7.60 -4.45
C PHE A 86 10.51 9.05 -4.95
N ASP A 87 11.68 9.70 -4.98
CA ASP A 87 11.82 11.06 -5.48
C ASP A 87 11.43 11.18 -6.95
N LYS A 88 11.81 10.19 -7.78
CA LYS A 88 11.43 10.15 -9.19
C LYS A 88 9.93 9.91 -9.38
N HIS A 89 9.32 9.06 -8.55
CA HIS A 89 7.87 8.85 -8.57
C HIS A 89 7.11 10.11 -8.16
N VAL A 90 7.55 10.80 -7.11
CA VAL A 90 6.97 12.10 -6.70
C VAL A 90 7.09 13.12 -7.83
N ALA A 91 8.28 13.26 -8.42
CA ALA A 91 8.50 14.19 -9.52
C ALA A 91 7.66 13.84 -10.77
N PHE A 92 7.39 12.56 -11.03
CA PHE A 92 6.45 12.13 -12.07
C PHE A 92 5.03 12.59 -11.73
N CYS A 93 4.54 12.29 -10.53
CA CYS A 93 3.21 12.66 -10.06
C CYS A 93 2.95 14.17 -10.14
N GLU A 94 3.90 14.99 -9.69
CA GLU A 94 3.81 16.44 -9.74
C GLU A 94 3.70 16.95 -11.17
N LYS A 95 4.62 16.54 -12.06
CA LYS A 95 4.62 16.98 -13.46
C LYS A 95 3.39 16.48 -14.23
N TYR A 96 2.96 15.26 -13.95
CA TYR A 96 1.79 14.66 -14.59
C TYR A 96 0.52 15.41 -14.18
N LEU A 97 0.29 15.62 -12.88
CA LEU A 97 -0.87 16.37 -12.39
C LEU A 97 -0.84 17.83 -12.81
N GLU A 98 0.33 18.48 -12.83
CA GLU A 98 0.46 19.85 -13.33
C GLU A 98 0.00 19.96 -14.80
N GLN A 99 0.43 19.02 -15.65
CA GLN A 99 -0.01 19.02 -17.05
C GLN A 99 -1.48 18.64 -17.22
N VAL A 100 -2.00 17.71 -16.41
CA VAL A 100 -3.43 17.41 -16.44
C VAL A 100 -4.24 18.64 -16.02
N ASN A 101 -3.88 19.31 -14.93
CA ASN A 101 -4.57 20.50 -14.44
C ASN A 101 -4.57 21.63 -15.49
N LYS A 102 -3.40 21.89 -16.11
CA LYS A 102 -3.29 22.84 -17.23
C LYS A 102 -4.11 22.42 -18.43
N GLY A 103 -4.08 21.13 -18.76
CA GLY A 103 -4.77 20.59 -19.92
C GLY A 103 -6.28 20.60 -19.77
N MET A 104 -6.77 20.29 -18.56
CA MET A 104 -8.18 20.26 -18.23
C MET A 104 -8.76 21.66 -18.19
N GLY A 105 -8.04 22.64 -17.61
CA GLY A 105 -8.44 24.05 -17.67
C GLY A 105 -8.62 24.55 -19.11
N LYS A 106 -7.73 24.15 -20.03
CA LYS A 106 -7.87 24.46 -21.46
C LYS A 106 -9.03 23.71 -22.10
N LEU A 107 -9.19 22.42 -21.82
CA LEU A 107 -10.26 21.60 -22.38
C LEU A 107 -11.65 22.12 -21.98
N PHE A 108 -11.84 22.55 -20.72
CA PHE A 108 -13.12 23.12 -20.28
C PHE A 108 -13.37 24.53 -20.84
N SER A 109 -12.30 25.33 -21.04
CA SER A 109 -12.42 26.71 -21.55
C SER A 109 -12.59 26.79 -23.06
N GLU A 110 -11.81 26.02 -23.82
CA GLU A 110 -11.78 26.03 -25.29
C GLU A 110 -12.69 24.94 -25.89
N GLY A 111 -13.13 23.98 -25.08
CA GLY A 111 -13.82 22.78 -25.54
C GLY A 111 -12.88 21.76 -26.20
N PRO A 112 -13.42 20.65 -26.72
CA PRO A 112 -12.65 19.67 -27.49
C PRO A 112 -11.99 20.37 -28.70
N SER A 113 -10.67 20.46 -28.72
CA SER A 113 -9.93 21.15 -29.78
C SER A 113 -8.59 20.46 -30.08
N ARG A 114 -7.86 20.95 -31.09
CA ARG A 114 -6.52 20.45 -31.42
C ARG A 114 -5.52 20.60 -30.26
N SER A 115 -5.76 21.56 -29.35
CA SER A 115 -4.92 21.78 -28.17
C SER A 115 -4.98 20.58 -27.20
N THR A 116 -6.07 19.81 -27.19
CA THR A 116 -6.23 18.56 -26.42
C THR A 116 -5.23 17.48 -26.87
N ILE A 117 -4.96 17.37 -28.17
CA ILE A 117 -3.98 16.38 -28.67
C ILE A 117 -2.56 16.75 -28.22
N ASP A 118 -2.23 18.04 -28.20
CA ASP A 118 -0.93 18.50 -27.73
C ASP A 118 -0.74 18.26 -26.23
N ILE A 119 -1.83 18.33 -25.45
CA ILE A 119 -1.83 17.95 -24.03
C ILE A 119 -1.51 16.45 -23.88
N VAL A 120 -2.19 15.57 -24.64
CA VAL A 120 -1.92 14.12 -24.60
C VAL A 120 -0.48 13.80 -25.00
N ARG A 121 0.06 14.48 -26.03
CA ARG A 121 1.46 14.29 -26.43
C ARG A 121 2.43 14.66 -25.31
N LYS A 122 2.14 15.72 -24.55
CA LYS A 122 2.95 16.13 -23.38
C LYS A 122 2.85 15.14 -22.23
N LEU A 123 1.66 14.61 -21.94
CA LEU A 123 1.46 13.58 -20.92
C LEU A 123 2.25 12.30 -21.26
N ASN A 124 2.17 11.86 -22.52
CA ASN A 124 2.95 10.73 -23.03
C ASN A 124 4.46 10.96 -22.92
N ALA A 125 4.94 12.17 -23.22
CA ALA A 125 6.36 12.51 -23.09
C ALA A 125 6.83 12.45 -21.63
N ILE A 126 6.00 12.92 -20.69
CA ILE A 126 6.28 12.78 -19.25
C ILE A 126 6.33 11.30 -18.87
N ARG A 127 5.32 10.52 -19.23
CA ARG A 127 5.29 9.07 -18.93
C ARG A 127 6.55 8.36 -19.45
N ASN A 128 6.95 8.63 -20.69
CA ASN A 128 8.14 8.01 -21.28
C ASN A 128 9.44 8.44 -20.58
N SER A 129 9.51 9.69 -20.11
CA SER A 129 10.68 10.21 -19.37
C SER A 129 10.85 9.55 -17.99
N TYR A 130 9.74 9.08 -17.41
CA TYR A 130 9.71 8.45 -16.08
C TYR A 130 9.45 6.95 -16.13
N ALA A 131 9.36 6.34 -17.32
CA ALA A 131 9.03 4.92 -17.50
C ALA A 131 9.85 3.93 -16.66
N PRO A 132 11.16 4.14 -16.41
CA PRO A 132 11.94 3.24 -15.55
C PRO A 132 11.52 3.25 -14.07
N TRP A 133 10.79 4.28 -13.65
CA TRP A 133 10.49 4.57 -12.24
C TRP A 133 8.99 4.46 -11.91
N VAL A 134 8.15 4.21 -12.92
CA VAL A 134 6.70 4.07 -12.77
C VAL A 134 6.33 2.59 -12.89
N THR A 135 5.45 2.11 -12.01
CA THR A 135 5.01 0.71 -12.03
C THR A 135 4.06 0.45 -13.21
N ALA A 136 4.05 -0.80 -13.71
CA ALA A 136 3.15 -1.20 -14.78
C ALA A 136 1.67 -0.98 -14.43
N ASP A 137 1.29 -1.20 -13.17
CA ASP A 137 -0.07 -0.97 -12.66
C ASP A 137 -0.51 0.51 -12.78
N VAL A 138 0.38 1.46 -12.49
CA VAL A 138 0.08 2.89 -12.65
C VAL A 138 -0.09 3.22 -14.13
N VAL A 139 0.78 2.69 -15.00
CA VAL A 139 0.69 2.93 -16.45
C VAL A 139 -0.63 2.39 -17.02
N GLU A 140 -1.01 1.16 -16.66
CA GLU A 140 -2.24 0.51 -17.11
C GLU A 140 -3.49 1.30 -16.70
N LYS A 141 -3.48 1.87 -15.49
CA LYS A 141 -4.60 2.69 -14.99
C LYS A 141 -4.66 4.10 -15.61
N LEU A 142 -3.52 4.66 -16.05
CA LEU A 142 -3.48 5.97 -16.70
C LEU A 142 -3.87 5.92 -18.18
N GLN A 143 -3.64 4.79 -18.85
CA GLN A 143 -3.87 4.64 -20.28
C GLN A 143 -5.33 4.94 -20.72
N PRO A 144 -6.39 4.45 -20.04
CA PRO A 144 -7.77 4.78 -20.41
C PRO A 144 -8.07 6.28 -20.37
N PHE A 145 -7.42 7.02 -19.48
CA PHE A 145 -7.56 8.47 -19.38
C PHE A 145 -6.91 9.19 -20.57
N GLU A 146 -5.69 8.80 -20.93
CA GLU A 146 -4.97 9.38 -22.07
C GLU A 146 -5.65 9.05 -23.41
N ASP A 147 -6.14 7.81 -23.55
CA ASP A 147 -6.87 7.37 -24.73
C ASP A 147 -8.18 8.15 -24.91
N ALA A 148 -8.90 8.43 -23.82
CA ALA A 148 -10.11 9.24 -23.90
C ALA A 148 -9.81 10.69 -24.27
N LEU A 149 -8.77 11.32 -23.68
CA LEU A 149 -8.33 12.65 -24.07
C LEU A 149 -7.95 12.70 -25.56
N TRP A 150 -7.29 11.66 -26.06
CA TRP A 150 -6.93 11.56 -27.47
C TRP A 150 -8.16 11.44 -28.36
N ARG A 151 -9.16 10.64 -27.96
CA ARG A 151 -10.45 10.52 -28.67
C ARG A 151 -11.20 11.85 -28.67
N ILE A 152 -11.26 12.55 -27.55
CA ILE A 152 -11.88 13.88 -27.43
C ILE A 152 -11.20 14.86 -28.41
N GLY A 153 -9.87 14.85 -28.48
CA GLY A 153 -9.11 15.72 -29.38
C GLY A 153 -9.20 15.36 -30.86
N THR A 154 -9.42 14.09 -31.23
CA THR A 154 -9.55 13.67 -32.64
C THR A 154 -10.96 13.84 -33.18
N THR A 155 -11.98 13.66 -32.34
CA THR A 155 -13.37 13.97 -32.68
C THR A 155 -13.55 15.45 -32.99
N SER A 156 -12.84 16.36 -32.31
CA SER A 156 -12.95 17.80 -32.58
C SER A 156 -12.34 18.23 -33.92
N ILE A 157 -11.17 17.70 -34.28
CA ILE A 157 -10.49 18.00 -35.55
C ILE A 157 -11.34 17.58 -36.75
N SER A 158 -12.09 16.49 -36.61
CA SER A 158 -12.96 15.95 -37.67
C SER A 158 -14.17 16.86 -37.96
N VAL A 159 -14.51 17.77 -37.05
CA VAL A 159 -15.72 18.62 -37.14
C VAL A 159 -15.39 20.12 -37.24
N ASP A 160 -14.14 20.53 -36.99
CA ASP A 160 -13.64 21.91 -37.19
C ASP A 160 -13.59 22.37 -38.66
N SER A 161 -14.00 21.50 -39.60
CA SER A 161 -14.11 21.83 -41.04
C SER A 161 -15.41 22.58 -41.40
N GLY A 162 -16.26 22.90 -40.42
CA GLY A 162 -17.44 23.74 -40.60
C GLY A 162 -17.85 24.43 -39.29
N ALA A 163 -18.28 25.69 -39.37
CA ALA A 163 -18.82 26.42 -38.23
C ALA A 163 -20.05 25.67 -37.68
N ASP A 164 -19.88 25.00 -36.53
CA ASP A 164 -20.81 23.96 -36.08
C ASP A 164 -21.69 24.45 -34.91
N PRO A 165 -23.03 24.46 -35.04
CA PRO A 165 -23.98 24.92 -34.02
C PRO A 165 -24.13 23.99 -32.80
N ASN A 166 -23.28 22.98 -32.62
CA ASN A 166 -23.50 21.88 -31.68
C ASN A 166 -22.44 21.73 -30.57
N LEU A 167 -21.88 22.85 -30.10
CA LEU A 167 -20.92 22.91 -28.98
C LEU A 167 -21.42 22.12 -27.76
N ALA A 168 -22.73 22.23 -27.45
CA ALA A 168 -23.39 21.50 -26.37
C ALA A 168 -23.24 19.98 -26.48
N LYS A 169 -23.43 19.41 -27.67
CA LYS A 169 -23.31 17.98 -27.92
C LYS A 169 -21.86 17.49 -27.74
N ARG A 170 -20.87 18.32 -28.08
CA ARG A 170 -19.44 18.01 -27.88
C ARG A 170 -19.09 17.93 -26.39
N TYR A 171 -19.65 18.83 -25.57
CA TYR A 171 -19.50 18.77 -24.10
C TYR A 171 -20.19 17.53 -23.52
N ASP A 172 -21.36 17.14 -24.03
CA ASP A 172 -22.06 15.93 -23.58
C ASP A 172 -21.27 14.65 -23.90
N GLU A 173 -20.72 14.54 -25.11
CA GLU A 173 -19.87 13.40 -25.51
C GLU A 173 -18.57 13.32 -24.68
N MET A 174 -17.96 14.47 -24.41
CA MET A 174 -16.80 14.58 -23.51
C MET A 174 -17.14 14.10 -22.09
N ASN A 175 -18.26 14.58 -21.53
CA ASN A 175 -18.71 14.18 -20.19
C ASN A 175 -19.00 12.68 -20.13
N ILE A 176 -19.67 12.10 -21.13
CA ILE A 176 -19.93 10.65 -21.19
C ILE A 176 -18.62 9.85 -21.19
N MET A 177 -17.61 10.28 -21.96
CA MET A 177 -16.31 9.60 -21.99
C MET A 177 -15.60 9.66 -20.64
N PHE A 178 -15.61 10.80 -19.95
CA PHE A 178 -15.03 10.88 -18.62
C PHE A 178 -15.82 10.10 -17.57
N LEU A 179 -17.16 10.01 -17.68
CA LEU A 179 -17.98 9.19 -16.78
C LEU A 179 -17.59 7.70 -16.85
N GLN A 180 -17.35 7.21 -18.08
CA GLN A 180 -16.89 5.84 -18.30
C GLN A 180 -15.53 5.57 -17.65
N ILE A 181 -14.59 6.50 -17.76
CA ILE A 181 -13.24 6.38 -17.15
C ILE A 181 -13.31 6.40 -15.63
N LEU A 182 -14.09 7.33 -15.08
CA LEU A 182 -14.28 7.46 -13.64
C LEU A 182 -15.07 6.28 -13.05
N LYS A 183 -15.60 5.37 -13.90
CA LYS A 183 -16.54 4.29 -13.54
C LYS A 183 -17.73 4.81 -12.74
N LEU A 184 -18.10 6.07 -12.98
CA LEU A 184 -19.26 6.69 -12.37
C LEU A 184 -20.46 6.35 -13.25
N ASP A 185 -21.38 5.56 -12.72
CA ASP A 185 -22.59 5.21 -13.44
C ASP A 185 -23.39 6.49 -13.72
N SER A 186 -23.57 6.80 -15.01
CA SER A 186 -24.37 7.92 -15.49
C SER A 186 -25.78 7.98 -14.86
N LYS A 187 -26.31 6.84 -14.40
CA LYS A 187 -27.59 6.74 -13.67
C LYS A 187 -27.48 7.21 -12.21
N ALA A 188 -26.39 6.92 -11.52
CA ALA A 188 -26.16 7.34 -10.14
C ALA A 188 -26.01 8.86 -10.00
N LEU A 189 -25.56 9.54 -11.06
CA LEU A 189 -25.52 11.00 -11.07
C LEU A 189 -26.91 11.62 -11.29
N LYS A 190 -27.76 11.02 -12.13
CA LYS A 190 -29.16 11.46 -12.34
C LYS A 190 -30.02 11.44 -11.07
N GLU A 191 -29.67 10.58 -10.11
CA GLU A 191 -30.39 10.44 -8.84
C GLU A 191 -29.91 11.40 -7.74
N ARG A 192 -28.84 12.18 -7.96
CA ARG A 192 -28.40 13.19 -6.98
C ARG A 192 -29.33 14.41 -6.98
N PRO A 193 -29.76 14.91 -5.80
CA PRO A 193 -30.52 16.15 -5.72
C PRO A 193 -29.61 17.31 -6.19
N GLY A 194 -30.05 18.05 -7.21
CA GLY A 194 -29.27 19.12 -7.86
C GLY A 194 -28.61 18.72 -9.18
N TYR A 195 -28.95 17.56 -9.76
CA TYR A 195 -28.48 17.16 -11.08
C TYR A 195 -28.99 18.13 -12.16
N LEU A 196 -28.08 18.84 -12.81
CA LEU A 196 -28.35 19.53 -14.07
C LEU A 196 -28.59 18.46 -15.15
N GLU A 197 -29.48 18.70 -16.11
CA GLU A 197 -29.76 17.75 -17.21
C GLU A 197 -28.49 17.30 -17.97
N ARG A 198 -27.38 18.04 -17.82
CA ARG A 198 -26.03 17.66 -18.24
C ARG A 198 -25.16 17.26 -17.03
N PRO A 199 -24.59 16.05 -17.01
CA PRO A 199 -23.60 15.67 -16.00
C PRO A 199 -22.31 16.45 -16.24
N GLU A 200 -22.16 17.61 -15.60
CA GLU A 200 -20.88 18.28 -15.53
C GLU A 200 -19.98 17.49 -14.57
N ILE A 201 -19.00 16.79 -15.13
CA ILE A 201 -17.90 16.30 -14.32
C ILE A 201 -17.04 17.51 -13.97
N GLY A 202 -17.03 17.86 -12.69
CA GLY A 202 -16.12 18.89 -12.19
C GLY A 202 -14.68 18.48 -12.42
N HIS A 203 -13.86 19.43 -12.87
CA HIS A 203 -12.40 19.34 -12.95
C HIS A 203 -11.78 18.62 -11.75
N ASP A 204 -12.29 18.91 -10.55
CA ASP A 204 -11.83 18.33 -9.28
C ASP A 204 -12.03 16.81 -9.19
N GLN A 205 -13.11 16.26 -9.76
CA GLN A 205 -13.38 14.81 -9.70
C GLN A 205 -12.36 14.02 -10.51
N ILE A 206 -11.93 14.57 -11.65
CA ILE A 206 -10.90 13.96 -12.50
C ILE A 206 -9.55 14.01 -11.78
N LEU A 207 -9.22 15.14 -11.15
CA LEU A 207 -8.00 15.27 -10.35
C LEU A 207 -7.97 14.29 -9.18
N ILE A 208 -9.08 14.15 -8.43
CA ILE A 208 -9.19 13.20 -7.32
C ILE A 208 -9.01 11.76 -7.80
N HIS A 209 -9.61 11.39 -8.94
CA HIS A 209 -9.45 10.05 -9.50
C HIS A 209 -7.99 9.77 -9.89
N LEU A 210 -7.32 10.72 -10.55
CA LEU A 210 -5.91 10.59 -10.92
C LEU A 210 -5.00 10.57 -9.69
N GLN A 211 -5.29 11.35 -8.65
CA GLN A 211 -4.56 11.28 -7.38
C GLN A 211 -4.65 9.89 -6.74
N ASN A 212 -5.80 9.22 -6.82
CA ASN A 212 -5.95 7.84 -6.36
C ASN A 212 -5.15 6.86 -7.24
N VAL A 213 -5.19 7.01 -8.57
CA VAL A 213 -4.41 6.15 -9.48
C VAL A 213 -2.90 6.28 -9.25
N LEU A 214 -2.43 7.49 -8.95
CA LEU A 214 -1.02 7.79 -8.69
C LEU A 214 -0.55 7.38 -7.28
N GLY A 215 -1.45 6.93 -6.40
CA GLY A 215 -1.13 6.53 -5.02
C GLY A 215 -0.98 7.69 -4.04
N ILE A 216 -1.37 8.92 -4.43
CA ILE A 216 -1.19 10.13 -3.61
C ILE A 216 -2.18 10.17 -2.44
N SER A 217 -3.38 9.60 -2.63
CA SER A 217 -4.38 9.58 -1.56
C SER A 217 -3.99 8.62 -0.42
N GLU A 218 -3.33 7.51 -0.74
CA GLU A 218 -2.74 6.58 0.21
C GLU A 218 -1.61 7.24 1.00
N LEU A 219 -0.72 7.98 0.33
CA LEU A 219 0.33 8.76 1.00
C LEU A 219 -0.27 9.83 1.94
N THR A 220 -1.34 10.49 1.51
CA THR A 220 -2.05 11.49 2.32
C THR A 220 -2.71 10.85 3.54
N ARG A 221 -3.32 9.67 3.38
CA ARG A 221 -3.89 8.89 4.49
C ARG A 221 -2.83 8.44 5.48
N LEU A 222 -1.68 7.95 5.01
CA LEU A 222 -0.55 7.59 5.87
C LEU A 222 -0.06 8.79 6.68
N ARG A 223 0.10 9.96 6.04
CA ARG A 223 0.46 11.19 6.73
C ARG A 223 -0.57 11.56 7.81
N LEU A 224 -1.86 11.47 7.51
CA LEU A 224 -2.92 11.76 8.49
C LEU A 224 -2.89 10.79 9.68
N ALA A 225 -2.65 9.50 9.44
CA ALA A 225 -2.53 8.50 10.50
C ALA A 225 -1.31 8.78 11.41
N VAL A 226 -0.16 9.14 10.83
CA VAL A 226 1.03 9.52 11.59
C VAL A 226 0.79 10.76 12.44
N VAL A 227 0.16 11.80 11.88
CA VAL A 227 -0.19 13.02 12.62
C VAL A 227 -1.16 12.71 13.77
N LYS A 228 -2.17 11.87 13.52
CA LYS A 228 -3.13 11.45 14.56
C LYS A 228 -2.44 10.72 15.70
N ASN A 229 -1.54 9.79 15.40
CA ASN A 229 -0.79 9.05 16.40
C ASN A 229 0.15 10.00 17.19
N ALA A 230 0.77 10.98 16.53
CA ALA A 230 1.59 11.98 17.19
C ALA A 230 0.77 12.84 18.16
N ILE A 231 -0.42 13.30 17.76
CA ILE A 231 -1.34 14.05 18.63
C ILE A 231 -1.75 13.18 19.84
N GLN A 232 -2.15 11.93 19.61
CA GLN A 232 -2.51 11.01 20.69
C GLN A 232 -1.35 10.74 21.66
N SER A 233 -0.10 10.73 21.18
CA SER A 233 1.05 10.56 22.07
C SER A 233 1.29 11.80 22.94
N ILE A 234 0.99 13.00 22.43
CA ILE A 234 1.09 14.26 23.17
C ILE A 234 -0.02 14.36 24.22
N ASP A 235 -1.26 13.97 23.88
CA ASP A 235 -2.41 14.04 24.80
C ASP A 235 -2.34 13.02 25.95
N ASN A 236 -1.53 11.96 25.80
CA ASN A 236 -1.30 10.93 26.82
C ASN A 236 -0.04 11.20 27.69
N THR A 237 0.59 12.37 27.54
CA THR A 237 1.73 12.81 28.37
C THR A 237 1.30 13.92 29.31
#